data_AF-A0A8H7MDX6-F1
#
_entry.id   AF-A0A8H7MDX6-F1
#
_cell.length_a   1.000
_cell.length_b   1.000
_cell.length_c   1.000
_cell.angle_alpha   90.00
_cell.angle_beta   90.00
_cell.angle_gamma   90.00
#
_symmetry.space_group_name_H-M   'P 1'
#
loop_
_entity.id
_entity.type
_entity.pdbx_description
1 polymer ?
#
loop_
_entity_poly.entity_id
_entity_poly.type
_entity_poly.pdbx_seq_one_letter_code
_entity_poly.pdbx_strand_id
1 'polypeptide(L)'
;MPESNSSPFPSGIPDPPIFSKLGPKDRSNLRKNIETRHAANMTTEQTFIAIKPDGVQRGLVGPIISRFENRGFKLAAIKLVTPGKEHLEKHYEDLSTKPFFPGLIAYMSSGPICAMVWEGRDAVKTGRSILGATNPLASAPGTIRGDFALDVGRNVCHGSDSVENAKKEIALWFKDGEVQEWKQAGFDWIYEKA
;
A
#
# COMPACT_ATOMS: atom_id res chain seq x y z
N MET A 1 -1.14 -43.49 23.30
CA MET A 1 -1.50 -42.85 22.03
C MET A 1 -0.85 -41.47 22.04
N PRO A 2 0.22 -41.20 21.27
CA PRO A 2 0.78 -39.86 21.22
C PRO A 2 -0.10 -39.03 20.27
N GLU A 3 -0.70 -37.96 20.81
CA GLU A 3 -1.44 -36.98 20.03
C GLU A 3 -0.50 -36.32 19.02
N SER A 4 -0.87 -36.38 17.74
CA SER A 4 -0.16 -35.73 16.64
C SER A 4 -0.32 -34.22 16.76
N ASN A 5 0.57 -33.60 17.53
CA ASN A 5 0.68 -32.16 17.65
C ASN A 5 1.30 -31.58 16.37
N SER A 6 0.55 -31.58 15.26
CA SER A 6 0.93 -30.80 14.08
C SER A 6 0.18 -29.48 14.15
N SER A 7 0.86 -28.44 14.66
CA SER A 7 0.32 -27.08 14.59
C SER A 7 -0.05 -26.75 13.13
N PRO A 8 -1.19 -26.07 12.89
CA PRO A 8 -1.54 -25.60 11.56
C PRO A 8 -0.48 -24.62 11.03
N PHE A 9 -0.46 -24.39 9.72
CA PHE A 9 0.36 -23.35 9.12
C PHE A 9 0.10 -22.00 9.82
N PRO A 10 1.13 -21.16 10.01
CA PRO A 10 1.01 -19.92 10.80
C PRO A 10 0.06 -18.86 10.21
N SER A 11 -0.47 -19.07 9.00
CA SER A 11 -1.49 -18.25 8.36
C SER A 11 -2.91 -18.81 8.45
N GLY A 12 -3.14 -19.90 9.19
CA GLY A 12 -4.43 -20.60 9.24
C GLY A 12 -4.80 -21.32 7.93
N ILE A 13 -3.83 -21.46 7.01
CA ILE A 13 -4.02 -22.18 5.75
C ILE A 13 -4.05 -23.70 6.02
N PRO A 14 -5.03 -24.45 5.46
CA PRO A 14 -5.06 -25.91 5.57
C PRO A 14 -3.80 -26.55 4.98
N ASP A 15 -3.44 -27.74 5.47
CA ASP A 15 -2.32 -28.49 4.88
C ASP A 15 -2.55 -28.69 3.36
N PRO A 16 -1.60 -28.29 2.49
CA PRO A 16 -1.80 -28.43 1.05
C PRO A 16 -1.90 -29.91 0.66
N PRO A 17 -2.63 -30.25 -0.43
CA PRO A 17 -2.97 -31.64 -0.78
C PRO A 17 -1.78 -32.61 -0.86
N ILE A 18 -0.58 -32.08 -1.13
CA ILE A 18 0.67 -32.85 -1.20
C ILE A 18 1.15 -33.39 0.15
N PHE A 19 0.74 -32.81 1.29
CA PHE A 19 1.20 -33.18 2.63
C PHE A 19 1.00 -34.65 2.97
N SER A 20 -0.15 -35.22 2.57
CA SER A 20 -0.48 -36.63 2.81
C SER A 20 0.53 -37.60 2.19
N LYS A 21 1.25 -37.17 1.14
CA LYS A 21 2.22 -37.97 0.38
C LYS A 21 3.68 -37.77 0.81
N LEU A 22 3.94 -36.83 1.72
CA LEU A 22 5.30 -36.46 2.13
C LEU A 22 5.70 -37.11 3.46
N GLY A 23 7.00 -37.38 3.63
CA GLY A 23 7.58 -37.82 4.90
C GLY A 23 7.69 -36.67 5.91
N PRO A 24 7.92 -36.95 7.22
CA PRO A 24 7.95 -35.92 8.27
C PRO A 24 8.97 -34.80 8.03
N LYS A 25 10.17 -35.12 7.52
CA LYS A 25 11.20 -34.13 7.19
C LYS A 25 10.77 -33.20 6.04
N ASP A 26 10.18 -33.76 5.00
CA ASP A 26 9.73 -32.98 3.83
C ASP A 26 8.55 -32.08 4.16
N ARG A 27 7.63 -32.53 5.02
CA ARG A 27 6.55 -31.69 5.57
C ARG A 27 7.11 -30.50 6.35
N SER A 28 8.08 -30.73 7.23
CA SER A 28 8.73 -29.67 8.01
C SER A 28 9.44 -28.65 7.12
N ASN A 29 10.20 -29.12 6.11
CA ASN A 29 10.85 -28.25 5.13
C ASN A 29 9.84 -27.44 4.33
N LEU A 30 8.72 -28.05 3.90
CA LEU A 30 7.67 -27.36 3.17
C LEU A 30 6.98 -26.29 4.03
N ARG A 31 6.73 -26.55 5.32
CA ARG A 31 6.22 -25.54 6.27
C ARG A 31 7.18 -24.36 6.39
N LYS A 32 8.45 -24.63 6.67
CA LYS A 32 9.48 -23.59 6.83
C LYS A 32 9.67 -22.76 5.56
N ASN A 33 9.61 -23.39 4.38
CA ASN A 33 9.70 -22.68 3.10
C ASN A 33 8.47 -21.80 2.84
N ILE A 34 7.27 -22.27 3.16
CA ILE A 34 6.03 -21.49 3.03
C ILE A 34 6.04 -20.32 4.03
N GLU A 35 6.47 -20.54 5.26
CA GLU A 35 6.66 -19.51 6.28
C GLU A 35 7.64 -18.43 5.81
N THR A 36 8.81 -18.84 5.31
CA THR A 36 9.84 -17.92 4.82
C THR A 36 9.32 -17.12 3.63
N ARG A 37 8.63 -17.78 2.67
CA ARG A 37 8.02 -17.10 1.52
C ARG A 37 6.89 -16.16 1.92
N HIS A 38 6.08 -16.55 2.90
CA HIS A 38 5.01 -15.72 3.40
C HIS A 38 5.58 -14.51 4.14
N ALA A 39 6.60 -14.69 5.00
CA ALA A 39 7.29 -13.59 5.68
C ALA A 39 7.97 -12.64 4.68
N ALA A 40 8.63 -13.17 3.66
CA ALA A 40 9.21 -12.39 2.57
C ALA A 40 8.12 -11.61 1.80
N ASN A 41 7.04 -12.28 1.38
CA ASN A 41 5.90 -11.67 0.71
C ASN A 41 5.23 -10.57 1.56
N MET A 42 5.19 -10.73 2.88
CA MET A 42 4.67 -9.70 3.78
C MET A 42 5.52 -8.45 3.71
N THR A 43 6.86 -8.57 3.74
CA THR A 43 7.75 -7.40 3.72
C THR A 43 7.88 -6.72 2.35
N THR A 44 7.41 -7.36 1.27
CA THR A 44 7.43 -6.82 -0.09
C THR A 44 6.05 -6.35 -0.58
N GLU A 45 5.03 -6.27 0.31
CA GLU A 45 3.74 -5.69 -0.06
C GLU A 45 3.92 -4.23 -0.49
N GLN A 46 3.25 -3.84 -1.57
CA GLN A 46 3.31 -2.49 -2.11
C GLN A 46 1.93 -1.82 -2.07
N THR A 47 1.92 -0.51 -1.86
CA THR A 47 0.73 0.35 -1.94
C THR A 47 0.98 1.54 -2.83
N PHE A 48 -0.06 1.99 -3.53
CA PHE A 48 -0.04 3.24 -4.26
C PHE A 48 -0.52 4.37 -3.35
N ILE A 49 0.28 5.44 -3.26
CA ILE A 49 -0.06 6.67 -2.54
C ILE A 49 0.07 7.83 -3.52
N ALA A 50 -0.90 8.74 -3.53
CA ALA A 50 -0.81 9.97 -4.30
C ALA A 50 -1.08 11.19 -3.44
N ILE A 51 -0.25 12.22 -3.60
CA ILE A 51 -0.50 13.56 -3.07
C ILE A 51 -1.26 14.31 -4.14
N LYS A 52 -2.51 14.64 -3.84
CA LYS A 52 -3.46 15.29 -4.74
C LYS A 52 -3.06 16.74 -5.02
N PRO A 53 -3.69 17.42 -5.99
CA PRO A 53 -3.26 18.76 -6.40
C PRO A 53 -3.24 19.79 -5.26
N ASP A 54 -4.20 19.75 -4.34
CA ASP A 54 -4.21 20.60 -3.14
C ASP A 54 -3.04 20.31 -2.20
N GLY A 55 -2.64 19.05 -2.02
CA GLY A 55 -1.46 18.69 -1.24
C GLY A 55 -0.17 19.23 -1.84
N VAL A 56 -0.03 19.18 -3.18
CA VAL A 56 1.12 19.75 -3.88
C VAL A 56 1.13 21.27 -3.76
N GLN A 57 0.02 21.93 -4.08
CA GLN A 57 -0.12 23.39 -4.03
C GLN A 57 0.14 23.97 -2.64
N ARG A 58 -0.13 23.21 -1.58
CA ARG A 58 0.09 23.61 -0.19
C ARG A 58 1.47 23.25 0.36
N GLY A 59 2.39 22.76 -0.48
CA GLY A 59 3.76 22.42 -0.06
C GLY A 59 3.85 21.19 0.84
N LEU A 60 2.88 20.26 0.77
CA LEU A 60 2.81 19.09 1.65
C LEU A 60 3.56 17.86 1.11
N VAL A 61 4.27 17.98 -0.01
CA VAL A 61 5.01 16.86 -0.62
C VAL A 61 6.05 16.28 0.33
N GLY A 62 6.98 17.11 0.82
CA GLY A 62 8.01 16.69 1.77
C GLY A 62 7.42 16.10 3.05
N PRO A 63 6.53 16.84 3.77
CA PRO A 63 5.92 16.34 5.00
C PRO A 63 5.25 14.97 4.85
N ILE A 64 4.54 14.71 3.74
CA ILE A 64 3.87 13.42 3.51
C ILE A 64 4.89 12.32 3.25
N ILE A 65 5.88 12.55 2.39
CA ILE A 65 6.95 11.57 2.12
C ILE A 65 7.66 11.19 3.43
N SER A 66 8.02 12.18 4.25
CA SER A 66 8.70 11.95 5.52
C SER A 66 7.88 11.09 6.49
N ARG A 67 6.54 11.13 6.47
CA ARG A 67 5.71 10.26 7.33
C ARG A 67 5.90 8.79 6.98
N PHE A 68 6.06 8.46 5.71
CA PHE A 68 6.29 7.08 5.25
C PHE A 68 7.75 6.65 5.46
N GLU A 69 8.72 7.52 5.15
CA GLU A 69 10.15 7.25 5.39
C GLU A 69 10.44 7.03 6.88
N ASN A 70 9.97 7.92 7.74
CA ASN A 70 10.17 7.82 9.19
C ASN A 70 9.48 6.60 9.80
N ARG A 71 8.47 6.04 9.11
CA ARG A 71 7.81 4.79 9.54
C ARG A 71 8.61 3.55 9.16
N GLY A 72 9.56 3.67 8.23
CA GLY A 72 10.37 2.56 7.72
C GLY A 72 9.86 1.94 6.42
N PHE A 73 8.91 2.57 5.72
CA PHE A 73 8.54 2.12 4.38
C PHE A 73 9.63 2.46 3.36
N LYS A 74 9.79 1.59 2.36
CA LYS A 74 10.73 1.78 1.25
C LYS A 74 10.02 2.50 0.10
N LEU A 75 10.57 3.62 -0.37
CA LEU A 75 10.09 4.28 -1.58
C LEU A 75 10.54 3.48 -2.81
N ALA A 76 9.60 2.84 -3.49
CA ALA A 76 9.88 2.03 -4.68
C ALA A 76 9.73 2.82 -5.98
N ALA A 77 8.84 3.82 -6.02
CA ALA A 77 8.70 4.72 -7.17
C ALA A 77 8.15 6.09 -6.75
N ILE A 78 8.51 7.14 -7.48
CA ILE A 78 7.97 8.49 -7.30
C ILE A 78 7.98 9.24 -8.63
N LYS A 79 6.92 10.01 -8.91
CA LYS A 79 6.91 11.02 -9.98
C LYS A 79 5.89 12.12 -9.74
N LEU A 80 6.23 13.33 -10.17
CA LEU A 80 5.31 14.47 -10.25
C LEU A 80 4.70 14.52 -11.65
N VAL A 81 3.38 14.38 -11.75
CA VAL A 81 2.68 14.24 -13.03
C VAL A 81 1.38 15.04 -13.05
N THR A 82 0.95 15.48 -14.23
CA THR A 82 -0.41 16.01 -14.45
C THR A 82 -1.13 15.03 -15.37
N PRO A 83 -1.84 14.03 -14.82
CA PRO A 83 -2.47 12.97 -15.62
C PRO A 83 -3.64 13.53 -16.44
N GLY A 84 -3.85 12.97 -17.63
CA GLY A 84 -5.01 13.30 -18.45
C GLY A 84 -6.32 12.80 -17.85
N LYS A 85 -7.43 13.37 -18.31
CA LYS A 85 -8.79 13.04 -17.84
C LYS A 85 -9.08 11.53 -17.92
N GLU A 86 -8.79 10.88 -19.05
CA GLU A 86 -9.03 9.44 -19.26
C GLU A 86 -8.31 8.57 -18.22
N HIS A 87 -7.06 8.93 -17.89
CA HIS A 87 -6.28 8.21 -16.88
C HIS A 87 -6.92 8.33 -15.49
N LEU A 88 -7.40 9.51 -15.12
CA LEU A 88 -8.08 9.75 -13.85
C LEU A 88 -9.45 9.08 -13.79
N GLU A 89 -10.19 9.05 -14.89
CA GLU A 89 -11.47 8.34 -14.99
C GLU A 89 -11.28 6.84 -14.79
N LYS A 90 -10.23 6.26 -15.39
CA LYS A 90 -9.84 4.87 -15.17
C LYS A 90 -9.41 4.62 -13.71
N HIS A 91 -8.66 5.53 -13.10
CA HIS A 91 -8.27 5.39 -11.69
C HIS A 91 -9.47 5.39 -10.74
N TYR A 92 -10.52 6.16 -11.04
CA TYR A 92 -11.74 6.26 -10.23
C TYR A 92 -12.94 5.52 -10.84
N GLU A 93 -12.72 4.51 -11.67
CA GLU A 93 -13.79 3.85 -12.45
C GLU A 93 -14.92 3.30 -11.58
N ASP A 94 -14.59 2.77 -10.40
CA ASP A 94 -15.55 2.26 -9.40
C ASP A 94 -16.49 3.34 -8.85
N LEU A 95 -16.13 4.61 -9.01
CA LEU A 95 -16.90 5.78 -8.57
C LEU A 95 -17.67 6.46 -9.70
N SER A 96 -17.59 5.96 -10.94
CA SER A 96 -18.19 6.57 -12.14
C SER A 96 -19.69 6.85 -12.03
N THR A 97 -20.42 6.07 -11.24
CA THR A 97 -21.87 6.22 -11.01
C THR A 97 -22.21 7.23 -9.91
N LYS A 98 -21.20 7.76 -9.19
CA LYS A 98 -21.42 8.68 -8.06
C LYS A 98 -21.63 10.11 -8.56
N PRO A 99 -22.54 10.88 -7.95
CA PRO A 99 -22.86 12.24 -8.40
C PRO A 99 -21.67 13.21 -8.31
N PHE A 100 -20.71 12.94 -7.42
CA PHE A 100 -19.50 13.75 -7.26
C PHE A 100 -18.38 13.40 -8.25
N PHE A 101 -18.52 12.35 -9.07
CA PHE A 101 -17.45 11.87 -9.95
C PHE A 101 -16.94 12.93 -10.93
N PRO A 102 -17.79 13.70 -11.65
CA PRO A 102 -17.29 14.74 -12.55
C PRO A 102 -16.46 15.81 -11.81
N GLY A 103 -16.88 16.18 -10.60
CA GLY A 103 -16.15 17.12 -9.75
C GLY A 103 -14.82 16.57 -9.25
N LEU A 104 -14.77 15.28 -8.90
CA LEU A 104 -13.54 14.59 -8.51
C LEU A 104 -12.52 14.60 -9.65
N ILE A 105 -12.94 14.25 -10.87
CA ILE A 105 -12.05 14.22 -12.04
C ILE A 105 -11.55 15.63 -12.38
N ALA A 106 -12.43 16.64 -12.36
CA ALA A 106 -12.05 18.03 -12.60
C ALA A 106 -11.03 18.54 -11.57
N TYR A 107 -11.23 18.24 -10.29
CA TYR A 107 -10.29 18.59 -9.23
C TYR A 107 -8.95 17.85 -9.37
N MET A 108 -8.96 16.54 -9.63
CA MET A 108 -7.72 15.77 -9.79
C MET A 108 -6.93 16.19 -11.04
N SER A 109 -7.61 16.72 -12.06
CA SER A 109 -6.99 17.29 -13.27
C SER A 109 -6.52 18.74 -13.09
N SER A 110 -6.80 19.39 -11.97
CA SER A 110 -6.57 20.83 -11.78
C SER A 110 -5.10 21.22 -11.54
N GLY A 111 -4.20 20.24 -11.39
CA GLY A 111 -2.79 20.49 -11.14
C GLY A 111 -1.97 19.22 -11.00
N PRO A 112 -0.68 19.35 -10.65
CA PRO A 112 0.22 18.21 -10.52
C PRO A 112 -0.13 17.35 -9.31
N ILE A 113 0.12 16.05 -9.46
CA ILE A 113 -0.02 15.00 -8.44
C ILE A 113 1.36 14.38 -8.22
N CYS A 114 1.74 14.20 -6.96
CA CYS A 114 2.91 13.39 -6.62
C CYS A 114 2.46 11.93 -6.42
N ALA A 115 2.67 11.09 -7.43
CA ALA A 115 2.36 9.67 -7.40
C ALA A 115 3.55 8.89 -6.84
N MET A 116 3.30 7.93 -5.95
CA MET A 116 4.33 7.15 -5.26
C MET A 116 3.93 5.69 -5.10
N VAL A 117 4.93 4.83 -5.02
CA VAL A 117 4.81 3.43 -4.59
C VAL A 117 5.63 3.22 -3.33
N TRP A 118 4.98 2.76 -2.27
CA TRP A 118 5.62 2.43 -1.00
C TRP A 118 5.57 0.94 -0.76
N GLU A 119 6.69 0.36 -0.31
CA GLU A 119 6.84 -1.06 -0.05
C GLU A 119 7.16 -1.33 1.42
N GLY A 120 6.53 -2.36 2.00
CA GLY A 120 6.81 -2.85 3.34
C GLY A 120 5.69 -3.72 3.90
N ARG A 121 5.88 -4.24 5.12
CA ARG A 121 4.87 -5.05 5.83
C ARG A 121 3.55 -4.31 6.01
N ASP A 122 2.46 -4.92 5.54
CA ASP A 122 1.09 -4.37 5.60
C ASP A 122 1.03 -2.92 5.07
N ALA A 123 1.78 -2.62 3.99
CA ALA A 123 1.91 -1.28 3.43
C ALA A 123 0.56 -0.64 3.08
N VAL A 124 -0.40 -1.40 2.55
CA VAL A 124 -1.73 -0.87 2.20
C VAL A 124 -2.49 -0.45 3.45
N LYS A 125 -2.64 -1.38 4.41
CA LYS A 125 -3.40 -1.14 5.64
C LYS A 125 -2.77 -0.03 6.48
N THR A 126 -1.46 -0.06 6.63
CA THR A 126 -0.72 0.92 7.43
C THR A 126 -0.66 2.27 6.73
N GLY A 127 -0.48 2.28 5.41
CA GLY A 127 -0.55 3.50 4.59
C GLY A 127 -1.86 4.23 4.81
N ARG A 128 -3.00 3.55 4.72
CA ARG A 128 -4.32 4.15 5.03
C ARG A 128 -4.43 4.70 6.45
N SER A 129 -3.85 4.00 7.43
CA SER A 129 -3.81 4.46 8.82
C SER A 129 -3.00 5.76 8.95
N ILE A 130 -1.89 5.89 8.22
CA ILE A 130 -1.09 7.13 8.16
C ILE A 130 -1.88 8.26 7.49
N LEU A 131 -2.62 7.96 6.42
CA LEU A 131 -3.43 8.98 5.73
C LEU A 131 -4.55 9.53 6.61
N GLY A 132 -5.21 8.68 7.40
CA GLY A 132 -6.40 9.01 8.18
C GLY A 132 -7.71 8.74 7.43
N ALA A 133 -8.84 8.97 8.11
CA ALA A 133 -10.18 8.74 7.57
C ALA A 133 -10.44 9.57 6.30
N THR A 134 -11.30 9.09 5.40
CA THR A 134 -11.62 9.78 4.14
C THR A 134 -12.18 11.19 4.37
N ASN A 135 -13.04 11.33 5.39
CA ASN A 135 -13.46 12.63 5.90
C ASN A 135 -12.42 13.13 6.91
N PRO A 136 -11.71 14.25 6.65
CA PRO A 136 -10.70 14.77 7.55
C PRO A 136 -11.21 15.07 8.96
N LEU A 137 -12.47 15.51 9.10
CA LEU A 137 -13.07 15.78 10.42
C LEU A 137 -13.25 14.53 11.29
N ALA A 138 -13.19 13.35 10.69
CA ALA A 138 -13.19 12.06 11.40
C ALA A 138 -11.78 11.47 11.57
N SER A 139 -10.73 12.19 11.15
CA SER A 139 -9.35 11.75 11.26
C SER A 139 -8.76 12.19 12.60
N ALA A 140 -7.98 11.31 13.22
CA ALA A 140 -7.25 11.64 14.44
C ALA A 140 -6.07 12.59 14.13
N PRO A 141 -5.74 13.54 15.04
CA PRO A 141 -4.48 14.25 15.01
C PRO A 141 -3.29 13.28 14.93
N GLY A 142 -2.25 13.65 14.17
CA GLY A 142 -1.10 12.81 13.84
C GLY A 142 -1.25 12.00 12.54
N THR A 143 -2.47 11.92 11.97
CA THR A 143 -2.66 11.43 10.59
C THR A 143 -2.50 12.57 9.60
N ILE A 144 -2.20 12.28 8.34
CA ILE A 144 -2.03 13.34 7.31
C ILE A 144 -3.28 14.20 7.19
N ARG A 145 -4.48 13.58 7.14
CA ARG A 145 -5.73 14.33 7.03
C ARG A 145 -6.11 15.04 8.31
N GLY A 146 -5.83 14.44 9.47
CA GLY A 146 -6.07 15.08 10.77
C GLY A 146 -5.19 16.31 11.01
N ASP A 147 -3.96 16.30 10.48
CA ASP A 147 -3.03 17.42 10.62
C ASP A 147 -3.23 18.49 9.54
N PHE A 148 -3.67 18.11 8.34
CA PHE A 148 -3.58 18.99 7.17
C PHE A 148 -4.87 19.15 6.36
N ALA A 149 -6.00 18.55 6.70
CA ALA A 149 -7.22 18.68 5.89
C ALA A 149 -8.46 18.99 6.73
N LEU A 150 -9.46 19.60 6.08
CA LEU A 150 -10.76 19.93 6.67
C LEU A 150 -11.90 19.32 5.85
N ASP A 151 -11.89 19.56 4.53
CA ASP A 151 -12.96 19.11 3.63
C ASP A 151 -12.65 17.76 2.96
N VAL A 152 -13.67 16.92 2.82
CA VAL A 152 -13.56 15.62 2.12
C VAL A 152 -13.11 15.76 0.66
N GLY A 153 -13.54 16.82 -0.02
CA GLY A 153 -13.15 17.12 -1.41
C GLY A 153 -11.75 17.73 -1.55
N ARG A 154 -11.08 18.06 -0.44
CA ARG A 154 -9.72 18.61 -0.35
C ARG A 154 -8.95 17.89 0.76
N ASN A 155 -8.99 16.57 0.69
CA ASN A 155 -8.41 15.69 1.70
C ASN A 155 -6.96 15.27 1.41
N VAL A 156 -6.25 16.06 0.58
CA VAL A 156 -4.79 16.06 0.36
C VAL A 156 -4.19 14.82 -0.31
N CYS A 157 -4.66 13.62 0.00
CA CYS A 157 -3.99 12.37 -0.38
C CYS A 157 -4.97 11.27 -0.78
N HIS A 158 -4.47 10.34 -1.59
CA HIS A 158 -5.08 9.05 -1.95
C HIS A 158 -4.17 7.92 -1.46
N GLY A 159 -4.77 6.79 -1.13
CA GLY A 159 -4.05 5.53 -0.91
C GLY A 159 -4.95 4.35 -1.21
N SER A 160 -4.37 3.30 -1.80
CA SER A 160 -5.11 2.08 -2.17
C SER A 160 -5.88 1.49 -0.98
N ASP A 161 -7.05 0.92 -1.25
CA ASP A 161 -7.94 0.38 -0.20
C ASP A 161 -7.71 -1.10 0.14
N SER A 162 -7.05 -1.82 -0.77
CA SER A 162 -6.77 -3.26 -0.73
C SER A 162 -5.48 -3.57 -1.51
N VAL A 163 -4.91 -4.75 -1.27
CA VAL A 163 -3.68 -5.22 -1.96
C VAL A 163 -3.95 -5.40 -3.46
N GLU A 164 -5.14 -5.88 -3.81
CA GLU A 164 -5.58 -6.07 -5.19
C GLU A 164 -5.70 -4.74 -5.92
N ASN A 165 -6.34 -3.74 -5.31
CA ASN A 165 -6.44 -2.42 -5.91
C ASN A 165 -5.08 -1.70 -5.94
N ALA A 166 -4.22 -1.90 -4.94
CA ALA A 166 -2.85 -1.39 -5.00
C ALA A 166 -2.11 -1.89 -6.24
N LYS A 167 -2.18 -3.18 -6.56
CA LYS A 167 -1.57 -3.73 -7.78
C LYS A 167 -2.13 -3.09 -9.06
N LYS A 168 -3.46 -2.93 -9.16
CA LYS A 168 -4.11 -2.27 -10.30
C LYS A 168 -3.67 -0.81 -10.44
N GLU A 169 -3.66 -0.07 -9.34
CA GLU A 169 -3.26 1.32 -9.30
C GLU A 169 -1.77 1.49 -9.65
N ILE A 170 -0.88 0.69 -9.08
CA ILE A 170 0.55 0.72 -9.41
C ILE A 170 0.75 0.48 -10.92
N ALA A 171 0.11 -0.55 -11.48
CA ALA A 171 0.20 -0.87 -12.91
C ALA A 171 -0.44 0.20 -13.82
N LEU A 172 -1.45 0.92 -13.33
CA LEU A 172 -2.05 2.04 -14.05
C LEU A 172 -1.10 3.24 -14.09
N TRP A 173 -0.52 3.59 -12.93
CA TRP A 173 0.25 4.82 -12.76
C TRP A 173 1.71 4.69 -13.18
N PHE A 174 2.31 3.52 -13.04
CA PHE A 174 3.73 3.27 -13.30
C PHE A 174 3.93 2.19 -14.36
N LYS A 175 4.81 2.48 -15.33
CA LYS A 175 5.23 1.54 -16.37
C LYS A 175 6.30 0.59 -15.81
N ASP A 176 6.52 -0.50 -16.52
CA ASP A 176 7.62 -1.42 -16.26
C ASP A 176 8.96 -0.66 -16.22
N GLY A 177 9.74 -0.91 -15.18
CA GLY A 177 11.02 -0.23 -14.94
C GLY A 177 10.94 1.10 -14.18
N GLU A 178 9.75 1.68 -13.98
CA GLU A 178 9.60 2.86 -13.11
C GLU A 178 9.62 2.49 -11.61
N VAL A 179 9.21 1.26 -11.26
CA VAL A 179 9.28 0.71 -9.89
C VAL A 179 10.65 0.08 -9.67
N GLN A 180 11.41 0.64 -8.73
CA GLN A 180 12.80 0.28 -8.47
C GLN A 180 12.93 -0.88 -7.47
N GLU A 181 13.78 -1.84 -7.82
CA GLU A 181 14.18 -2.91 -6.92
C GLU A 181 15.49 -2.54 -6.23
N TRP A 182 15.43 -2.31 -4.92
CA TRP A 182 16.59 -2.03 -4.09
C TRP A 182 16.39 -2.51 -2.65
N LYS A 183 17.52 -2.73 -1.95
CA LYS A 183 17.54 -3.15 -0.54
C LYS A 183 17.76 -1.94 0.36
N GLN A 184 16.82 -1.66 1.25
CA GLN A 184 16.95 -0.60 2.24
C GLN A 184 18.07 -0.94 3.24
N ALA A 185 18.99 -0.01 3.47
CA ALA A 185 20.11 -0.22 4.40
C ALA A 185 19.64 -0.52 5.83
N GLY A 186 18.52 0.08 6.25
CA GLY A 186 17.88 -0.14 7.55
C GLY A 186 17.00 -1.39 7.65
N PHE A 187 16.93 -2.24 6.61
CA PHE A 187 15.95 -3.34 6.55
C PHE A 187 15.98 -4.25 7.79
N ASP A 188 17.17 -4.70 8.20
CA ASP A 188 17.35 -5.61 9.35
C ASP A 188 17.10 -4.93 10.71
N TRP A 189 16.99 -3.60 10.75
CA TRP A 189 16.63 -2.82 11.95
C TRP A 189 15.13 -2.50 12.02
N ILE A 190 14.46 -2.48 10.87
CA ILE A 190 13.01 -2.22 10.74
C ILE A 190 12.22 -3.53 10.90
N TYR A 191 12.73 -4.62 10.34
CA TYR A 191 12.08 -5.92 10.35
C TYR A 191 12.87 -6.94 11.17
N GLU A 192 12.20 -7.56 12.14
CA GLU A 192 12.73 -8.74 12.81
C GLU A 192 12.91 -9.88 11.81
N LYS A 193 14.06 -10.56 11.88
CA LYS A 193 14.33 -11.78 11.12
C LYS A 193 13.44 -12.89 11.65
N ALA A 194 12.62 -13.46 10.78
CA ALA A 194 11.84 -14.67 11.07
C ALA A 194 12.76 -15.87 11.34
#